data_AF-A0A7K2NNV1-F1
#
_entry.id   AF-A0A7K2NNV1-F1
#
_cell.length_a   1.000
_cell.length_b   1.000
_cell.length_c   1.000
_cell.angle_alpha   90.00
_cell.angle_beta   90.00
_cell.angle_gamma   90.00
#
_symmetry.space_group_name_H-M   'P 1'
#
loop_
_entity.id
_entity.type
_entity.pdbx_description
1 polymer ?
#
loop_
_entity_poly.entity_id
_entity_poly.type
_entity_poly.pdbx_seq_one_letter_code
_entity_poly.pdbx_strand_id
1 'polypeptide(L)'
;TVPGYGWRRHPAVRMWAGYEEALVRYGLDVCRVWREHGHQDSCAASLVAGLAEVRPGEPVRDQEELSAAGELPPWLGDEAFHRSHRSALVRKEPEVYAELFPGVPDDLPYVWPSSDRERGEAGGGRS
;
A
#
# COMPACT_ATOMS: atom_id res chain seq x y z
N THR A 1 -2.90 18.30 7.68
CA THR A 1 -3.55 17.61 6.55
C THR A 1 -4.51 18.54 5.85
N VAL A 2 -4.51 18.57 4.51
CA VAL A 2 -5.44 19.40 3.72
C VAL A 2 -6.88 18.92 3.93
N PRO A 3 -7.82 19.79 4.38
CA PRO A 3 -9.23 19.45 4.47
C PRO A 3 -9.79 19.09 3.08
N GLY A 4 -10.44 17.93 2.95
CA GLY A 4 -11.03 17.46 1.68
C GLY A 4 -10.26 16.37 0.95
N TYR A 5 -9.13 15.88 1.49
CA TYR A 5 -8.38 14.79 0.86
C TYR A 5 -9.17 13.46 0.93
N GLY A 6 -9.87 13.11 -0.16
CA GLY A 6 -10.81 11.98 -0.26
C GLY A 6 -10.24 10.60 0.08
N TRP A 7 -8.91 10.47 0.14
CA TRP A 7 -8.22 9.26 0.53
C TRP A 7 -8.47 8.84 1.98
N ARG A 8 -8.72 9.78 2.90
CA ARG A 8 -8.89 9.43 4.33
C ARG A 8 -10.04 8.44 4.58
N ARG A 9 -11.05 8.43 3.71
CA ARG A 9 -12.20 7.51 3.78
C ARG A 9 -12.14 6.40 2.74
N HIS A 10 -11.10 6.38 1.90
CA HIS A 10 -10.95 5.40 0.83
C HIS A 10 -10.66 4.01 1.42
N PRO A 11 -11.27 2.92 0.90
CA PRO A 11 -11.03 1.56 1.40
C PRO A 11 -9.55 1.14 1.37
N ALA A 12 -8.76 1.64 0.42
CA ALA A 12 -7.30 1.43 0.40
C ALA A 12 -6.61 1.85 1.70
N VAL A 13 -7.11 2.85 2.44
CA VAL A 13 -6.52 3.21 3.74
C VAL A 13 -6.84 2.16 4.81
N ARG A 14 -7.98 1.46 4.70
CA ARG A 14 -8.40 0.46 5.68
C ARG A 14 -7.64 -0.86 5.55
N MET A 15 -7.32 -1.28 4.32
CA MET A 15 -6.59 -2.53 4.08
C MET A 15 -5.13 -2.49 4.59
N TRP A 16 -4.55 -1.29 4.74
CA TRP A 16 -3.17 -1.11 5.25
C TRP A 16 -3.09 -0.83 6.76
N ALA A 17 -4.21 -0.70 7.46
CA ALA A 17 -4.20 -0.33 8.88
C ALA A 17 -3.41 -1.36 9.72
N GLY A 18 -2.49 -0.91 10.56
CA GLY A 18 -1.63 -1.79 11.37
C GLY A 18 -0.43 -2.37 10.62
N TYR A 19 -0.28 -2.05 9.33
CA TYR A 19 0.81 -2.47 8.44
C TYR A 19 1.57 -1.25 7.89
N GLU A 20 1.75 -0.21 8.71
CA GLU A 20 2.33 1.07 8.31
C GLU A 20 3.78 0.92 7.80
N GLU A 21 4.58 0.07 8.44
CA GLU A 21 5.94 -0.22 7.99
C GLU A 21 5.95 -0.93 6.63
N ALA A 22 5.06 -1.91 6.42
CA ALA A 22 4.94 -2.59 5.12
C ALA A 22 4.48 -1.64 4.00
N LEU A 23 3.59 -0.69 4.31
CA LEU A 23 3.19 0.36 3.36
C LEU A 23 4.38 1.26 3.00
N VAL A 24 5.16 1.66 4.00
CA VAL A 24 6.37 2.47 3.79
C VAL A 24 7.40 1.69 3.00
N ARG A 25 7.61 0.40 3.29
CA ARG A 25 8.53 -0.46 2.55
C ARG A 25 8.14 -0.56 1.08
N TYR A 26 6.86 -0.83 0.80
CA TYR A 26 6.35 -0.83 -0.57
C TYR A 26 6.61 0.51 -1.27
N GLY A 27 6.35 1.63 -0.60
CA GLY A 27 6.64 2.96 -1.14
C GLY A 27 8.12 3.17 -1.45
N LEU A 28 9.02 2.72 -0.58
CA LEU A 28 10.47 2.80 -0.80
C LEU A 28 10.93 1.96 -2.00
N ASP A 29 10.34 0.79 -2.21
CA ASP A 29 10.61 -0.02 -3.40
C ASP A 29 10.16 0.67 -4.69
N VAL A 30 8.97 1.29 -4.68
CA VAL A 30 8.50 2.10 -5.81
C VAL A 30 9.44 3.27 -6.08
N CYS A 31 9.85 4.02 -5.04
CA CYS A 31 10.81 5.12 -5.16
C CYS A 31 12.18 4.66 -5.68
N ARG A 32 12.63 3.46 -5.31
CA ARG A 32 13.87 2.86 -5.83
C ARG A 32 13.76 2.59 -7.32
N VAL A 33 12.74 1.85 -7.76
CA VAL A 33 12.52 1.53 -9.18
C VAL A 33 12.34 2.82 -10.00
N TRP A 34 11.61 3.81 -9.47
CA TRP A 34 11.44 5.12 -10.11
C TRP A 34 12.78 5.83 -10.38
N ARG A 35 13.68 5.82 -9.40
CA ARG A 35 15.03 6.39 -9.56
C ARG A 35 15.93 5.57 -10.49
N GLU A 36 15.79 4.24 -10.49
CA GLU A 36 16.52 3.36 -11.44
C GLU A 36 16.16 3.70 -12.90
N HIS A 37 14.96 4.24 -13.16
CA HIS A 37 14.54 4.77 -14.46
C HIS A 37 15.01 6.21 -14.74
N GLY A 38 15.87 6.79 -13.88
CA GLY A 38 16.46 8.11 -14.07
C GLY A 38 15.60 9.29 -13.59
N HIS A 39 14.52 9.02 -12.86
CA HIS A 39 13.65 10.08 -12.33
C HIS A 39 14.09 10.58 -10.95
N GLN A 40 13.69 11.82 -10.62
CA GLN A 40 13.87 12.39 -9.29
C GLN A 40 12.80 11.87 -8.33
N ASP A 41 13.22 11.45 -7.12
CA ASP A 41 12.31 11.06 -6.05
C ASP A 41 11.97 12.24 -5.13
N SER A 42 10.70 12.32 -4.72
CA SER A 42 10.21 13.29 -3.73
C SER A 42 9.44 12.64 -2.58
N CYS A 43 9.31 11.31 -2.57
CA CYS A 43 8.42 10.60 -1.64
C CYS A 43 9.17 9.89 -0.53
N ALA A 44 10.35 9.29 -0.78
CA ALA A 44 11.00 8.38 0.15
C ALA A 44 11.29 9.02 1.52
N ALA A 45 11.81 10.26 1.52
CA ALA A 45 12.09 10.99 2.76
C ALA A 45 10.82 11.25 3.58
N SER A 46 9.71 11.59 2.93
CA SER A 46 8.43 11.83 3.62
C SER A 46 7.82 10.56 4.19
N LEU A 47 7.96 9.43 3.49
CA LEU A 47 7.50 8.12 3.96
C LEU A 47 8.25 7.69 5.23
N VAL A 48 9.58 7.79 5.23
CA VAL A 48 10.41 7.44 6.39
C VAL A 48 10.13 8.37 7.56
N ALA A 49 10.06 9.70 7.31
CA ALA A 49 9.74 10.66 8.36
C ALA A 49 8.37 10.37 8.99
N GLY A 50 7.35 10.06 8.18
CA GLY A 50 6.03 9.72 8.68
C GLY A 50 5.99 8.46 9.54
N LEU A 51 6.80 7.45 9.22
CA LEU A 51 6.92 6.25 10.06
C LEU A 51 7.66 6.53 11.36
N ALA A 52 8.71 7.35 11.33
CA ALA A 52 9.51 7.69 12.50
C ALA A 52 8.70 8.41 13.60
N GLU A 53 7.63 9.13 13.23
CA GLU A 53 6.71 9.73 14.21
C GLU A 53 5.95 8.70 15.06
N VAL A 54 5.76 7.47 14.54
CA VAL A 54 5.02 6.39 15.24
C VAL A 54 5.92 5.24 15.70
N ARG A 55 7.07 5.05 15.06
CA ARG A 55 8.10 4.04 15.37
C ARG A 55 9.50 4.69 15.31
N PRO A 56 9.85 5.52 16.30
CA PRO A 56 11.11 6.27 16.26
C PRO A 56 12.32 5.36 16.41
N GLY A 57 13.33 5.55 15.55
CA GLY A 57 14.63 4.88 15.65
C GLY A 57 14.67 3.44 15.10
N GLU A 58 13.55 2.93 14.60
CA GLU A 58 13.50 1.61 13.95
C GLU A 58 13.76 1.75 12.44
N PRO A 59 14.73 1.03 11.85
CA PRO A 59 14.90 1.00 10.41
C PRO A 59 13.73 0.27 9.73
N VAL A 60 13.39 0.67 8.51
CA VAL A 60 12.39 -0.03 7.71
C VAL A 60 12.98 -1.36 7.22
N ARG A 61 12.42 -2.48 7.70
CA ARG A 61 12.82 -3.83 7.27
C ARG A 61 12.51 -4.07 5.81
N ASP A 62 13.22 -5.02 5.20
CA ASP A 62 12.86 -5.48 3.87
C ASP A 62 11.60 -6.37 3.88
N GLN A 63 11.11 -6.70 2.68
CA GLN A 63 9.89 -7.48 2.54
C GLN A 63 10.02 -8.92 3.07
N GLU A 64 11.21 -9.52 2.98
CA GLU A 64 11.44 -10.89 3.44
C GLU A 64 11.39 -10.94 4.98
N GLU A 65 12.06 -10.00 5.64
CA GLU A 65 12.02 -9.82 7.09
C GLU A 65 10.60 -9.55 7.60
N LEU A 66 9.85 -8.67 6.93
CA LEU A 66 8.45 -8.40 7.26
C LEU A 66 7.57 -9.64 7.06
N SER A 67 7.79 -10.40 5.99
CA SER A 67 7.05 -11.63 5.73
C SER A 67 7.30 -12.68 6.82
N ALA A 68 8.57 -12.89 7.19
CA ALA A 68 8.96 -13.86 8.22
C ALA A 68 8.37 -13.48 9.59
N ALA A 69 8.20 -12.19 9.86
CA ALA A 69 7.59 -11.68 11.08
C ALA A 69 6.04 -11.65 11.06
N GLY A 70 5.38 -12.02 9.95
CA GLY A 70 3.92 -11.88 9.82
C GLY A 70 3.46 -10.42 9.79
N GLU A 71 4.32 -9.52 9.33
CA GLU A 71 4.11 -8.07 9.22
C GLU A 71 3.80 -7.61 7.80
N LEU A 72 3.39 -8.54 6.94
CA LEU A 72 2.74 -8.24 5.67
C LEU A 72 1.22 -8.41 5.79
N PRO A 73 0.44 -7.57 5.10
CA PRO A 73 -1.00 -7.67 5.14
C PRO A 73 -1.50 -8.96 4.45
N PRO A 74 -2.58 -9.59 4.95
CA PRO A 74 -3.04 -10.89 4.46
C PRO A 74 -3.59 -10.86 3.03
N TRP A 75 -3.98 -9.68 2.54
CA TRP A 75 -4.42 -9.51 1.15
C TRP A 75 -3.25 -9.54 0.16
N LEU A 76 -2.00 -9.45 0.62
CA LEU A 76 -0.83 -9.54 -0.24
C LEU A 76 -0.66 -10.98 -0.72
N GLY A 77 -1.08 -11.24 -1.96
CA GLY A 77 -1.14 -12.58 -2.55
C GLY A 77 -2.57 -13.11 -2.72
N ASP A 78 -3.57 -12.38 -2.24
CA ASP A 78 -4.99 -12.70 -2.46
C ASP A 78 -5.35 -12.50 -3.94
N GLU A 79 -5.72 -13.59 -4.61
CA GLU A 79 -6.02 -13.59 -6.05
C GLU A 79 -7.28 -12.78 -6.37
N ALA A 80 -8.29 -12.75 -5.49
CA ALA A 80 -9.51 -11.97 -5.73
C ALA A 80 -9.23 -10.47 -5.68
N PHE A 81 -8.41 -10.04 -4.71
CA PHE A 81 -7.89 -8.68 -4.65
C PHE A 81 -7.10 -8.34 -5.93
N HIS A 82 -6.08 -9.14 -6.26
CA HIS A 82 -5.21 -8.88 -7.42
C HIS A 82 -5.97 -8.87 -8.74
N ARG A 83 -6.85 -9.84 -8.96
CA ARG A 83 -7.64 -9.95 -10.19
C ARG A 83 -8.61 -8.77 -10.36
N SER A 84 -9.24 -8.28 -9.29
CA SER A 84 -10.11 -7.10 -9.37
C SER A 84 -9.34 -5.81 -9.71
N HIS A 85 -8.11 -5.66 -9.22
CA HIS A 85 -7.26 -4.51 -9.52
C HIS A 85 -6.69 -4.57 -10.94
N ARG A 86 -6.27 -5.76 -11.40
CA ARG A 86 -5.88 -5.99 -12.80
C ARG A 86 -7.04 -5.69 -13.75
N SER A 87 -8.26 -6.15 -13.42
CA SER A 87 -9.47 -5.83 -14.18
C SER A 87 -9.69 -4.32 -14.32
N ALA A 88 -9.48 -3.56 -13.24
CA ALA A 88 -9.58 -2.11 -13.30
C ALA A 88 -8.49 -1.44 -14.15
N LEU A 89 -7.28 -1.99 -14.18
CA LEU A 89 -6.21 -1.53 -15.08
C LEU A 89 -6.55 -1.82 -16.55
N VAL A 90 -7.01 -3.05 -16.85
CA VAL A 90 -7.49 -3.42 -18.18
C VAL A 90 -8.60 -2.49 -18.64
N ARG A 91 -9.60 -2.21 -17.79
CA ARG A 91 -10.67 -1.24 -18.10
C ARG A 91 -10.17 0.17 -18.40
N LYS A 92 -9.11 0.59 -17.71
CA LYS A 92 -8.57 1.96 -17.82
C LYS A 92 -7.74 2.13 -19.10
N GLU A 93 -6.98 1.12 -19.49
CA GLU A 93 -6.07 1.17 -20.63
C GLU A 93 -5.90 -0.23 -21.24
N PRO A 94 -6.90 -0.71 -22.01
CA PRO A 94 -6.95 -2.10 -22.48
C PRO A 94 -5.75 -2.48 -23.35
N GLU A 95 -5.30 -1.56 -24.18
CA GLU A 95 -4.20 -1.76 -25.14
C GLU A 95 -2.87 -2.11 -24.46
N VAL A 96 -2.66 -1.63 -23.23
CA VAL A 96 -1.45 -1.90 -22.44
C VAL A 96 -1.67 -3.12 -21.54
N TYR A 97 -2.77 -3.16 -20.80
CA TYR A 97 -2.92 -4.13 -19.71
C TYR A 97 -3.54 -5.46 -20.13
N ALA A 98 -4.24 -5.55 -21.26
CA ALA A 98 -4.81 -6.82 -21.73
C ALA A 98 -3.71 -7.83 -22.11
N GLU A 99 -2.58 -7.35 -22.64
CA GLU A 99 -1.40 -8.19 -22.93
C GLU A 99 -0.70 -8.66 -21.65
N LEU A 100 -0.62 -7.78 -20.64
CA LEU A 100 0.01 -8.10 -19.35
C LEU A 100 -0.84 -9.03 -18.47
N PHE A 101 -2.18 -8.98 -18.61
CA PHE A 101 -3.12 -9.74 -17.79
C PHE A 101 -4.11 -10.56 -18.64
N PRO A 102 -3.61 -11.54 -19.41
CA PRO A 102 -4.45 -12.32 -20.32
C PRO A 102 -5.55 -13.06 -19.54
N GLY A 103 -6.79 -12.96 -20.03
CA GLY A 103 -7.96 -13.63 -19.44
C GLY A 103 -8.58 -12.93 -18.23
N VAL A 104 -8.08 -11.76 -17.82
CA VAL A 104 -8.74 -10.92 -16.82
C VAL A 104 -9.79 -10.05 -17.53
N PRO A 105 -11.10 -10.17 -17.20
CA PRO A 105 -12.14 -9.32 -17.77
C PRO A 105 -12.01 -7.89 -17.23
N ASP A 106 -12.58 -6.91 -17.92
CA ASP A 106 -12.47 -5.48 -17.59
C ASP A 106 -13.64 -4.93 -16.75
N ASP A 107 -14.56 -5.80 -16.32
CA ASP A 107 -15.83 -5.42 -15.68
C ASP A 107 -15.93 -5.83 -14.20
N LEU A 108 -14.85 -6.36 -13.60
CA LEU A 108 -14.91 -6.80 -12.20
C LEU A 108 -15.04 -5.60 -11.25
N PRO A 109 -15.85 -5.75 -10.18
CA PRO A 109 -15.89 -4.78 -9.09
C PRO A 109 -14.59 -4.86 -8.28
N TYR A 110 -14.14 -3.71 -7.75
CA TYR A 110 -13.00 -3.68 -6.84
C TYR A 110 -13.26 -4.50 -5.58
N VAL A 111 -12.30 -5.34 -5.22
CA VAL A 111 -12.24 -6.01 -3.92
C VAL A 111 -11.33 -5.18 -3.02
N TRP A 112 -11.85 -4.72 -1.89
CA TRP A 112 -11.09 -3.98 -0.87
C TRP A 112 -11.17 -4.71 0.48
N PRO A 113 -10.20 -5.56 0.82
CA PRO A 113 -10.16 -6.26 2.09
C PRO A 113 -10.05 -5.29 3.26
N SER A 114 -10.58 -5.67 4.41
CA SER A 114 -10.23 -5.01 5.67
C SER A 114 -8.86 -5.52 6.14
N SER A 115 -8.15 -4.70 6.90
CA SER A 115 -7.03 -5.21 7.71
C SER A 115 -7.58 -6.15 8.79
N ASP A 116 -6.82 -7.20 9.09
CA ASP A 116 -7.00 -8.09 10.24
C ASP A 116 -6.39 -7.54 11.53
N ARG A 117 -5.63 -6.43 11.45
CA ARG A 117 -5.13 -5.71 12.62
C ARG A 117 -6.13 -4.67 13.07
N GLU A 118 -6.33 -4.59 14.40
CA GLU A 118 -7.07 -3.50 15.00
C GLU A 118 -6.32 -2.18 14.74
N ARG A 119 -7.07 -1.14 14.35
CA ARG A 119 -6.51 0.21 14.31
C ARG A 119 -6.19 0.57 15.76
N GLY A 120 -4.91 0.56 16.13
CA GLY A 120 -4.48 1.01 17.46
C GLY A 120 -5.14 2.36 17.75
N GLU A 121 -5.92 2.43 18.83
CA GLU A 121 -6.44 3.71 19.31
C GLU A 121 -5.23 4.58 19.64
N ALA A 122 -5.02 5.65 18.87
CA ALA A 122 -4.04 6.67 19.22
C ALA A 122 -4.42 7.20 20.61
N GLY A 123 -3.63 6.84 21.62
CA GLY A 123 -3.91 7.05 23.04
C GLY A 123 -4.38 8.47 23.34
N GLY A 124 -5.67 8.60 23.64
CA GLY A 124 -6.22 9.77 24.31
C GLY A 124 -6.01 9.62 25.80
N GLY A 125 -5.25 10.52 26.41
CA GLY A 125 -5.07 10.53 27.86
C GLY A 125 -4.03 11.52 28.33
N ARG A 126 -4.38 12.81 28.30
CA ARG A 126 -3.74 13.81 29.16
C ARG A 126 -3.97 13.42 30.63
N SER A 127 -2.93 13.49 31.44
CA SER A 127 -3.00 13.93 32.82
C SER A 127 -1.73 14.71 33.13
#